data_AF-A0ABD7LKU1-F1
#
_entry.id   AF-A0ABD7LKU1-F1
#
_cell.length_a   1.000
_cell.length_b   1.000
_cell.length_c   1.000
_cell.angle_alpha   90.00
_cell.angle_beta   90.00
_cell.angle_gamma   90.00
#
_symmetry.space_group_name_H-M   'P 1'
#
loop_
_entity.id
_entity.type
_entity.pdbx_description
1 polymer ?
#
loop_
_entity_poly.entity_id
_entity_poly.type
_entity_poly.pdbx_seq_one_letter_code
_entity_poly.pdbx_strand_id
1 'polypeptide(L)'
;MLIHQYDAETGQYISSHLADVDPKNPDRWLVPAFSTLDPLPERSPRTWPFYRNGAWKLLPDHRGQVLYRQDTGEPAEILAAGTTPEAQGLTEIRARRPSTCGATAAGSSIRRWSRNEHGKQRSSSSNRAWRARVR
;
A
#
# COMPACT_ATOMS: atom_id res chain seq x y z
N MET A 1 -32.96 -6.81 21.75
CA MET A 1 -31.55 -6.51 22.15
C MET A 1 -30.64 -6.87 20.99
N LEU A 2 -29.61 -6.06 20.66
CA LEU A 2 -28.66 -6.41 19.58
C LEU A 2 -27.50 -7.22 20.18
N ILE A 3 -27.16 -8.33 19.53
CA ILE A 3 -25.99 -9.16 19.86
C ILE A 3 -25.08 -9.31 18.67
N HIS A 4 -23.80 -9.46 18.96
CA HIS A 4 -22.73 -9.50 17.99
C HIS A 4 -21.98 -10.82 18.12
N GLN A 5 -22.00 -11.61 17.05
CA GLN A 5 -21.33 -12.90 16.99
C GLN A 5 -19.88 -12.72 16.55
N TYR A 6 -18.99 -13.47 17.18
CA TYR A 6 -17.60 -13.57 16.80
C TYR A 6 -17.17 -15.02 16.68
N ASP A 7 -16.09 -15.24 15.94
CA ASP A 7 -15.47 -16.54 15.76
C ASP A 7 -14.76 -17.01 17.04
N ALA A 8 -14.99 -18.26 17.43
CA ALA A 8 -14.49 -18.79 18.70
C ALA A 8 -12.96 -18.88 18.77
N GLU A 9 -12.31 -19.12 17.63
CA GLU A 9 -10.87 -19.36 17.56
C GLU A 9 -10.09 -18.06 17.37
N THR A 10 -10.52 -17.24 16.42
CA THR A 10 -9.81 -16.01 16.03
C THR A 10 -10.31 -14.77 16.76
N GLY A 11 -11.54 -14.82 17.29
CA GLY A 11 -12.26 -13.67 17.83
C GLY A 11 -12.83 -12.75 16.76
N GLN A 12 -12.76 -13.11 15.47
CA GLN A 12 -13.19 -12.23 14.39
C GLN A 12 -14.70 -11.98 14.44
N TYR A 13 -15.14 -10.73 14.31
CA TYR A 13 -16.55 -10.44 14.14
C TYR A 13 -17.13 -11.11 12.89
N ILE A 14 -18.27 -11.79 13.05
CA ILE A 14 -18.98 -12.53 12.00
C ILE A 14 -20.23 -11.76 11.56
N SER A 15 -21.17 -11.56 12.47
CA SER A 15 -22.49 -10.99 12.17
C SER A 15 -23.14 -10.36 13.39
N SER A 16 -24.17 -9.55 13.16
CA SER A 16 -25.02 -8.99 14.21
C SER A 16 -26.45 -9.48 14.00
N HIS A 17 -27.13 -9.81 15.08
CA HIS A 17 -28.52 -10.25 15.05
C HIS A 17 -29.26 -9.73 16.28
N LEU A 18 -30.58 -9.64 16.17
CA LEU A 18 -31.41 -9.39 17.33
C LEU A 18 -31.47 -10.67 18.16
N ALA A 19 -31.23 -10.53 19.47
CA ALA A 19 -31.37 -11.64 20.40
C ALA A 19 -32.85 -12.08 20.46
N ASP A 20 -33.06 -13.38 20.54
CA ASP A 20 -34.38 -13.96 20.75
C ASP A 20 -34.76 -13.87 22.24
N VAL A 21 -36.06 -13.72 22.50
CA VAL A 21 -36.61 -13.78 23.86
C VAL A 21 -36.61 -15.24 24.34
N ASP A 22 -36.28 -15.47 25.60
CA ASP A 22 -36.35 -16.80 26.21
C ASP A 22 -37.82 -17.27 26.27
N PRO A 23 -38.19 -18.39 25.60
CA PRO A 23 -39.57 -18.88 25.61
C PRO A 23 -40.12 -19.22 27.00
N LYS A 24 -39.25 -19.46 27.98
CA LYS A 24 -39.62 -19.75 29.38
C LYS A 24 -39.67 -18.51 30.26
N ASN A 25 -39.01 -17.43 29.85
CA ASN A 25 -38.94 -16.19 30.61
C ASN A 25 -38.91 -14.97 29.67
N PRO A 26 -40.06 -14.31 29.44
CA PRO A 26 -40.18 -13.18 28.52
C PRO A 26 -39.27 -11.98 28.84
N ASP A 27 -38.81 -11.86 30.08
CA ASP A 27 -37.95 -10.75 30.52
C ASP A 27 -36.45 -11.00 30.23
N ARG A 28 -36.11 -12.20 29.74
CA ARG A 28 -34.72 -12.61 29.46
C ARG A 28 -34.48 -12.77 27.96
N TRP A 29 -33.29 -12.35 27.53
CA TRP A 29 -32.81 -12.55 26.17
C TRP A 29 -31.82 -13.71 26.10
N LEU A 30 -31.90 -14.50 25.04
CA LEU A 30 -30.95 -15.57 24.74
C LEU A 30 -29.70 -14.98 24.09
N VAL A 31 -28.55 -15.24 24.70
CA VAL A 31 -27.24 -14.91 24.15
C VAL A 31 -26.52 -16.22 23.84
N PRO A 32 -26.34 -16.57 22.57
CA PRO A 32 -25.61 -17.77 22.18
C PRO A 32 -24.14 -17.73 22.62
N ALA A 33 -23.48 -18.88 22.58
CA ALA A 33 -22.03 -18.93 22.76
C ALA A 33 -21.33 -18.09 21.67
N PHE A 34 -20.22 -17.45 22.05
CA PHE A 34 -19.43 -16.58 21.16
C PHE A 34 -20.21 -15.39 20.59
N SER A 35 -21.16 -14.89 21.39
CA SER A 35 -21.87 -13.65 21.14
C SER A 35 -21.70 -12.70 22.31
N THR A 36 -21.60 -11.40 22.03
CA THR A 36 -21.53 -10.34 23.04
C THR A 36 -22.62 -9.30 22.83
N LEU A 37 -22.99 -8.62 23.92
CA LEU A 37 -23.86 -7.45 23.96
C LEU A 37 -23.07 -6.14 23.80
N ASP A 38 -21.74 -6.22 23.87
CA ASP A 38 -20.88 -5.04 23.79
C ASP A 38 -21.05 -4.38 22.42
N PRO A 39 -21.35 -3.07 22.36
CA PRO A 39 -21.57 -2.38 21.10
C PRO A 39 -20.30 -2.44 20.25
N LEU A 40 -20.48 -2.64 18.95
CA LEU A 40 -19.37 -2.58 18.00
C LEU A 40 -18.72 -1.19 18.03
N PRO A 41 -17.38 -1.11 18.01
CA PRO A 41 -16.67 0.15 17.88
C PRO A 41 -16.90 0.74 16.49
N GLU A 42 -16.73 2.06 16.37
CA GLU A 42 -16.74 2.73 15.08
C GLU A 42 -15.62 2.17 14.19
N ARG A 43 -15.97 1.77 12.97
CA ARG A 43 -15.05 1.08 12.07
C ARG A 43 -14.33 2.08 11.18
N SER A 44 -13.02 2.22 11.37
CA SER A 44 -12.17 2.93 10.41
C SER A 44 -11.95 2.13 9.12
N PRO A 45 -11.66 2.80 7.98
CA PRO A 45 -11.24 2.11 6.76
C PRO A 45 -10.06 1.18 7.01
N ARG A 46 -10.04 0.02 6.32
CA ARG A 46 -8.98 -1.00 6.46
C ARG A 46 -8.85 -1.57 7.88
N THR A 47 -9.93 -1.61 8.64
CA THR A 47 -9.95 -2.28 9.95
C THR A 47 -11.13 -3.21 10.08
N TRP A 48 -10.93 -4.27 10.88
CA TRP A 48 -11.95 -5.24 11.24
C TRP A 48 -11.98 -5.47 12.75
N PRO A 49 -13.17 -5.60 13.37
CA PRO A 49 -13.28 -5.84 14.80
C PRO A 49 -13.01 -7.30 15.17
N PHE A 50 -12.27 -7.47 16.27
CA PHE A 50 -11.94 -8.73 16.91
C PHE A 50 -12.27 -8.66 18.40
N TYR A 51 -13.04 -9.62 18.91
CA TYR A 51 -13.34 -9.73 20.32
C TYR A 51 -12.20 -10.46 21.03
N ARG A 52 -11.42 -9.73 21.84
CA ARG A 52 -10.26 -10.28 22.56
C ARG A 52 -10.21 -9.72 23.96
N ASN A 53 -10.03 -10.61 24.94
CA ASN A 53 -9.97 -10.28 26.37
C ASN A 53 -11.24 -9.55 26.86
N GLY A 54 -12.42 -9.96 26.38
CA GLY A 54 -13.70 -9.37 26.79
C GLY A 54 -14.00 -7.98 26.22
N ALA A 55 -13.31 -7.56 25.16
CA ALA A 55 -13.57 -6.28 24.50
C ALA A 55 -13.30 -6.34 22.98
N TRP A 56 -13.98 -5.49 22.23
CA TRP A 56 -13.71 -5.29 20.81
C TRP A 56 -12.39 -4.54 20.59
N LYS A 57 -11.55 -5.09 19.72
CA LYS A 57 -10.31 -4.47 19.25
C LYS A 57 -10.32 -4.41 17.74
N LEU A 58 -10.01 -3.25 17.17
CA LEU A 58 -9.86 -3.10 15.73
C LEU A 58 -8.46 -3.56 15.33
N LEU A 59 -8.37 -4.48 14.39
CA LEU A 59 -7.11 -4.89 13.76
C LEU A 59 -7.12 -4.51 12.27
N PRO A 60 -5.94 -4.35 11.65
CA PRO A 60 -5.83 -4.10 10.22
C PRO A 60 -6.51 -5.18 9.38
N ASP A 61 -7.23 -4.79 8.35
CA ASP A 61 -7.88 -5.69 7.41
C ASP A 61 -7.58 -5.25 5.97
N HIS A 62 -6.74 -6.04 5.31
CA HIS A 62 -6.28 -5.81 3.94
C HIS A 62 -6.86 -6.81 2.95
N ARG A 63 -7.93 -7.52 3.32
CA ARG A 63 -8.61 -8.47 2.43
C ARG A 63 -9.19 -7.78 1.20
N GLY A 64 -9.24 -8.53 0.09
CA GLY A 64 -9.81 -8.06 -1.18
C GLY A 64 -8.97 -7.01 -1.92
N GLN A 65 -7.73 -6.76 -1.48
CA GLN A 65 -6.77 -5.92 -2.19
C GLN A 65 -5.80 -6.78 -2.98
N VAL A 66 -5.51 -6.34 -4.21
CA VAL A 66 -4.40 -6.89 -5.01
C VAL A 66 -3.11 -6.30 -4.46
N LEU A 67 -2.31 -7.13 -3.79
CA LEU A 67 -0.99 -6.80 -3.30
C LEU A 67 0.06 -7.51 -4.16
N TYR A 68 1.32 -7.16 -4.00
CA TYR A 68 2.42 -7.75 -4.76
C TYR A 68 3.48 -8.33 -3.83
N ARG A 69 3.98 -9.51 -4.15
CA ARG A 69 5.15 -10.10 -3.45
C ARG A 69 6.38 -9.23 -3.67
N GLN A 70 7.10 -8.91 -2.61
CA GLN A 70 8.33 -8.12 -2.70
C GLN A 70 9.43 -8.85 -3.50
N ASP A 71 9.46 -10.18 -3.42
CA ASP A 71 10.52 -11.00 -4.03
C ASP A 71 10.33 -11.17 -5.54
N THR A 72 9.09 -11.41 -5.97
CA THR A 72 8.78 -11.79 -7.37
C THR A 72 8.01 -10.71 -8.13
N GLY A 73 7.32 -9.81 -7.43
CA GLY A 73 6.40 -8.84 -8.03
C GLY A 73 5.09 -9.45 -8.55
N GLU A 74 4.82 -10.73 -8.23
CA GLU A 74 3.57 -11.42 -8.58
C GLU A 74 2.41 -10.92 -7.72
N PRO A 75 1.19 -10.85 -8.29
CA PRO A 75 -0.01 -10.47 -7.55
C PRO A 75 -0.37 -11.54 -6.51
N ALA A 76 -0.73 -11.09 -5.32
CA ALA A 76 -1.18 -11.91 -4.21
C ALA A 76 -2.24 -11.15 -3.40
N GLU A 77 -3.09 -11.90 -2.72
CA GLU A 77 -4.17 -11.34 -1.91
C GLU A 77 -4.06 -11.85 -0.47
N ILE A 78 -4.42 -10.99 0.48
CA ILE A 78 -4.58 -11.40 1.88
C ILE A 78 -6.00 -11.93 2.06
N LEU A 79 -6.13 -13.15 2.57
CA LEU A 79 -7.43 -13.77 2.86
C LEU A 79 -7.82 -13.68 4.35
N ALA A 80 -6.85 -13.44 5.23
CA ALA A 80 -7.04 -13.38 6.68
C ALA A 80 -7.06 -11.93 7.18
N ALA A 81 -8.04 -11.58 8.00
CA ALA A 81 -8.05 -10.29 8.69
C ALA A 81 -7.06 -10.28 9.87
N GLY A 82 -6.61 -9.09 10.27
CA GLY A 82 -5.68 -8.92 11.39
C GLY A 82 -4.21 -9.09 11.03
N THR A 83 -3.88 -9.18 9.74
CA THR A 83 -2.51 -9.26 9.21
C THR A 83 -2.24 -8.06 8.32
N THR A 84 -1.02 -7.52 8.37
CA THR A 84 -0.58 -6.44 7.49
C THR A 84 0.18 -7.00 6.27
N PRO A 85 0.18 -6.29 5.12
CA PRO A 85 0.94 -6.69 3.94
C PRO A 85 2.41 -6.97 4.23
N GLU A 86 3.03 -6.13 5.03
CA GLU A 86 4.46 -6.20 5.35
C GLU A 86 4.80 -7.49 6.11
N ALA A 87 3.91 -7.93 6.99
CA ALA A 87 4.07 -9.19 7.73
C ALA A 87 4.04 -10.43 6.81
N GLN A 88 3.51 -10.30 5.59
CA GLN A 88 3.51 -11.36 4.56
C GLN A 88 4.47 -11.10 3.40
N GLY A 89 5.36 -10.10 3.52
CA GLY A 89 6.26 -9.70 2.43
C GLY A 89 5.51 -9.18 1.20
N LEU A 90 4.35 -8.55 1.43
CA LEU A 90 3.50 -7.97 0.41
C LEU A 90 3.58 -6.44 0.43
N THR A 91 3.44 -5.83 -0.74
CA THR A 91 3.45 -4.38 -0.92
C THR A 91 2.30 -3.96 -1.83
N GLU A 92 1.69 -2.82 -1.54
CA GLU A 92 0.68 -2.18 -2.41
C GLU A 92 1.31 -1.71 -3.74
N ILE A 93 2.61 -1.39 -3.71
CA ILE A 93 3.38 -0.95 -4.88
C ILE A 93 3.99 -2.17 -5.57
N ARG A 94 3.64 -2.38 -6.85
CA ARG A 94 4.30 -3.39 -7.68
C ARG A 94 5.79 -3.08 -7.77
N ALA A 95 6.63 -3.99 -7.27
CA ALA A 95 8.08 -3.87 -7.44
C ALA A 95 8.41 -3.85 -8.95
N ARG A 96 9.18 -2.85 -9.38
CA ARG A 96 9.71 -2.81 -10.74
C ARG A 96 10.65 -4.00 -10.88
N ARG A 97 10.30 -4.99 -11.70
CA ARG A 97 11.17 -6.14 -12.01
C ARG A 97 12.58 -5.61 -12.28
N PRO A 98 13.63 -6.05 -11.56
CA PRO A 98 14.98 -5.72 -11.95
C PRO A 98 15.18 -6.35 -13.33
N SER A 99 15.17 -5.51 -14.36
CA SER A 99 15.61 -5.93 -15.68
C SER A 99 17.05 -6.36 -15.51
N THR A 100 17.35 -7.64 -15.72
CA THR A 100 18.71 -8.14 -15.86
C THR A 100 19.29 -7.53 -17.14
N CYS A 101 19.59 -6.23 -17.12
CA CYS A 101 20.44 -5.59 -18.10
C CYS A 101 21.86 -5.74 -17.58
N GLY A 102 22.40 -6.95 -17.76
CA GLY A 102 23.83 -7.14 -17.73
C GLY A 102 24.43 -6.43 -18.95
N ALA A 103 24.54 -5.11 -18.89
CA ALA A 103 25.35 -4.36 -19.84
C ALA A 103 26.82 -4.51 -19.44
N THR A 104 27.38 -5.68 -19.72
CA THR A 104 28.82 -5.85 -19.82
C THR A 104 29.24 -5.19 -21.14
N ALA A 105 29.75 -3.96 -21.10
CA ALA A 105 30.44 -3.37 -22.24
C ALA A 105 31.53 -2.40 -21.77
N ALA A 106 32.69 -2.99 -21.46
CA ALA A 106 34.03 -2.53 -21.80
C ALA A 106 34.25 -1.00 -21.88
N GLY A 107 34.76 -0.43 -20.80
CA GLY A 107 35.59 0.78 -20.87
C GLY A 107 36.96 0.47 -21.46
N SER A 108 37.03 0.19 -22.76
CA SER A 108 38.30 0.08 -23.48
C SER A 108 38.51 1.33 -24.31
N SER A 109 39.50 2.12 -23.91
CA SER A 109 39.95 3.34 -24.56
C SER A 109 40.27 3.09 -26.03
N ILE A 110 39.55 3.75 -26.95
CA ILE A 110 40.03 3.94 -28.32
C ILE A 110 40.25 5.42 -28.61
N ARG A 111 41.41 5.63 -29.20
CA ARG A 111 42.13 6.89 -29.36
C ARG A 111 41.47 7.76 -30.43
N ARG A 112 41.43 9.06 -30.11
CA ARG A 112 41.69 10.22 -30.98
C ARG A 112 41.98 9.88 -32.45
N TRP A 113 41.08 10.29 -33.34
CA TRP A 113 41.42 10.61 -34.73
C TRP A 113 41.16 12.09 -35.00
N SER A 114 42.23 12.76 -35.40
CA SER A 114 42.29 14.13 -35.91
C SER A 114 42.19 14.06 -37.43
N ARG A 115 41.24 14.80 -38.02
CA ARG A 115 41.39 15.42 -39.35
C ARG A 115 40.22 16.38 -39.62
N ASN A 116 40.48 17.69 -39.52
CA ASN A 116 39.59 18.70 -40.11
C ASN A 116 40.34 19.33 -41.29
N GLU A 117 40.00 18.91 -42.50
CA GLU A 117 40.39 19.61 -43.72
C GLU A 117 39.36 20.71 -44.03
N HIS A 118 39.86 21.94 -44.09
CA HIS A 118 39.49 22.97 -45.07
C HIS A 118 38.00 23.35 -45.21
N GLY A 119 37.62 24.44 -44.54
CA GLY A 119 36.47 25.27 -44.89
C GLY A 119 36.73 26.73 -44.53
N LYS A 120 37.23 27.50 -45.50
CA LYS A 120 37.66 28.91 -45.36
C LYS A 120 36.49 29.87 -45.09
N GLN A 121 36.73 30.77 -44.12
CA GLN A 121 36.48 32.22 -44.11
C GLN A 121 35.12 32.80 -44.59
N ARG A 122 34.45 33.49 -43.67
CA ARG A 122 34.23 34.96 -43.73
C ARG A 122 33.46 35.47 -42.49
N SER A 123 34.07 36.38 -41.75
CA SER A 123 33.40 37.24 -40.76
C SER A 123 33.64 38.71 -41.14
N SER A 124 32.66 39.34 -41.76
CA SER A 124 32.41 40.78 -41.63
C SER A 124 31.61 40.95 -40.33
N SER A 125 31.72 41.98 -39.49
CA SER A 125 32.17 43.35 -39.69
C SER A 125 32.27 44.02 -38.31
N SER A 126 33.33 44.81 -38.13
CA SER A 126 33.32 46.15 -37.52
C SER A 126 32.95 46.32 -36.02
N ASN A 127 34.01 46.51 -35.23
CA ASN A 127 34.04 47.30 -33.99
C ASN A 127 33.78 48.81 -34.25
N ARG A 128 33.00 49.47 -33.39
CA ARG A 128 33.13 50.87 -32.93
C ARG A 128 32.17 51.07 -31.74
N ALA A 129 32.62 51.09 -30.49
CA ALA A 129 33.27 52.21 -29.78
C ALA A 129 32.34 53.41 -29.49
N TRP A 130 31.92 53.48 -28.21
CA TRP A 130 31.72 54.65 -27.32
C TRP A 130 31.40 56.04 -27.90
N ARG A 131 30.30 56.64 -27.41
CA ARG A 131 30.26 57.91 -26.63
C ARG A 131 28.83 58.50 -26.65
N ALA A 132 28.30 58.84 -25.48
CA ALA A 132 27.68 60.14 -25.22
C ALA A 132 27.42 60.33 -23.71
N ARG A 133 27.65 61.55 -23.26
CA ARG A 133 27.64 62.08 -21.90
C ARG A 133 26.57 63.18 -21.85
N VAL A 134 26.18 63.61 -20.65
CA VAL A 134 25.48 64.87 -20.31
C VAL A 134 23.95 64.76 -20.55
N ARG A 135 23.07 65.00 -19.58
CA ARG A 135 22.96 66.14 -18.64
C ARG A 135 22.58 65.72 -17.23
#